data_AF-A0A1X0RKQ5-F1
#
_entry.id   AF-A0A1X0RKQ5-F1
#
_cell.length_a   1.000
_cell.length_b   1.000
_cell.length_c   1.000
_cell.angle_alpha   90.00
_cell.angle_beta   90.00
_cell.angle_gamma   90.00
#
_symmetry.space_group_name_H-M   'P 1'
#
loop_
_entity.id
_entity.type
_entity.pdbx_description
1 polymer ?
#
loop_
_entity_poly.entity_id
_entity_poly.type
_entity_poly.pdbx_seq_one_letter_code
_entity_poly.pdbx_strand_id
1 'polypeptide(L)'
;MKSTSTLAIIFCVLLSMVTSQPLIRPRGLKGCYKKATLTMYWIPKEGDPDMLNNGKVVKLTGSKTKKLKTTDGDTIAKVSKVTYEKFQMEGTGLLKNGVMVNLDHGEDTFLKVDRGDHPYGLGGDDDNSLVPWVSVASNDVKVGTKLYVKELDGVKLPDGKTHNGCVRVDDEGWSFGGCQLDFFTLQFTAYQKLEHKLPDKVTVEKKDCKILNYVTKAGAYSEEGVSSEGVFSWLLRRSIAGGRSIIFLFNFFLLLFFAVFFCFLFGHSCLNIIKCRSQRGHRFGHQSVNTALGLHVQVASSCVSAPTCCGISCRGRLHAMHVKSFSFFAFLIESFFCLCNSSSSSSNTLDDTDDRSDTSSKNGSK
;
A
#
# COMPACT_ATOMS: atom_id res chain seq x y z
N MET A 1 -79.99 -4.35 -10.25
CA MET A 1 -79.41 -5.61 -9.70
C MET A 1 -78.44 -6.17 -10.73
N LYS A 2 -77.16 -6.35 -10.36
CA LYS A 2 -76.01 -6.98 -11.08
C LYS A 2 -74.79 -6.07 -11.01
N SER A 3 -73.91 -6.27 -10.01
CA SER A 3 -72.46 -5.99 -10.08
C SER A 3 -71.83 -6.07 -8.68
N THR A 4 -71.77 -7.26 -8.08
CA THR A 4 -71.04 -7.47 -6.80
C THR A 4 -70.38 -8.85 -6.69
N SER A 5 -70.44 -9.71 -7.71
CA SER A 5 -70.06 -11.13 -7.55
C SER A 5 -68.76 -11.54 -8.21
N THR A 6 -68.10 -10.69 -9.00
CA THR A 6 -66.93 -11.09 -9.79
C THR A 6 -65.58 -10.66 -9.18
N LEU A 7 -65.57 -9.68 -8.27
CA LEU A 7 -64.33 -9.15 -7.69
C LEU A 7 -63.76 -10.01 -6.53
N ALA A 8 -64.60 -10.80 -5.86
CA ALA A 8 -64.19 -11.62 -4.72
C ALA A 8 -63.41 -12.89 -5.12
N ILE A 9 -63.63 -13.41 -6.33
CA ILE A 9 -63.03 -14.68 -6.75
C ILE A 9 -61.58 -14.49 -7.22
N ILE A 10 -61.23 -13.32 -7.77
CA ILE A 10 -59.86 -13.03 -8.23
C ILE A 10 -58.89 -12.84 -7.04
N PHE A 11 -59.38 -12.37 -5.89
CA PHE A 11 -58.54 -12.18 -4.70
C PHE A 11 -58.15 -13.51 -4.03
N CYS A 12 -58.99 -14.55 -4.10
CA CYS A 12 -58.68 -15.86 -3.52
C CYS A 12 -57.66 -16.68 -4.35
N VAL A 13 -57.57 -16.48 -5.67
CA VAL A 13 -56.64 -17.24 -6.53
C VAL A 13 -55.20 -16.67 -6.46
N LEU A 14 -55.04 -15.38 -6.15
CA LEU A 14 -53.71 -14.77 -5.96
C LEU A 14 -53.08 -15.07 -4.59
N LEU A 15 -53.87 -15.53 -3.60
CA LEU A 15 -53.40 -15.89 -2.26
C LEU A 15 -52.88 -17.33 -2.13
N SER A 16 -53.16 -18.21 -3.10
CA SER A 16 -52.72 -19.61 -3.09
C SER A 16 -51.40 -19.88 -3.82
N MET A 17 -50.76 -18.86 -4.41
CA MET A 17 -49.43 -18.97 -5.05
C MET A 17 -48.27 -18.47 -4.19
N VAL A 18 -48.54 -18.04 -2.95
CA VAL A 18 -47.51 -17.62 -2.00
C VAL A 18 -47.09 -18.82 -1.14
N THR A 19 -45.82 -19.21 -1.29
CA THR A 19 -44.98 -19.99 -0.35
C THR A 19 -45.06 -21.52 -0.39
N SER A 20 -44.58 -22.09 -1.50
CA SER A 20 -43.82 -23.34 -1.44
C SER A 20 -42.49 -23.19 -2.16
N GLN A 21 -41.69 -22.21 -1.74
CA GLN A 21 -40.25 -22.31 -1.98
C GLN A 21 -39.75 -23.44 -1.07
N PRO A 22 -39.10 -24.48 -1.61
CA PRO A 22 -38.44 -25.46 -0.76
C PRO A 22 -37.49 -24.67 0.15
N LEU A 23 -37.59 -24.89 1.46
CA LEU A 23 -36.58 -24.43 2.40
C LEU A 23 -35.27 -25.09 1.97
N ILE A 24 -34.51 -24.42 1.10
CA ILE A 24 -33.13 -24.77 0.79
C ILE A 24 -32.42 -24.60 2.11
N ARG A 25 -32.33 -25.70 2.88
CA ARG A 25 -31.55 -25.72 4.10
C ARG A 25 -30.16 -25.23 3.69
N PRO A 26 -29.63 -24.18 4.33
CA PRO A 26 -28.30 -23.70 3.98
C PRO A 26 -27.36 -24.90 4.05
N ARG A 27 -26.74 -25.26 2.92
CA ARG A 27 -25.76 -26.34 2.90
C ARG A 27 -24.70 -25.98 3.95
N GLY A 28 -24.57 -26.84 4.95
CA GLY A 28 -23.52 -26.72 5.95
C GLY A 28 -22.15 -26.82 5.29
N LEU A 29 -21.10 -26.48 6.02
CA LEU A 29 -19.73 -26.71 5.55
C LEU A 29 -19.52 -28.20 5.27
N LYS A 30 -18.62 -28.50 4.33
CA LYS A 30 -18.17 -29.88 4.09
C LYS A 30 -17.60 -30.47 5.39
N GLY A 31 -17.77 -31.77 5.62
CA GLY A 31 -17.35 -32.42 6.86
C GLY A 31 -15.85 -32.31 7.17
N CYS A 32 -15.02 -32.13 6.14
CA CYS A 32 -13.58 -31.87 6.26
C CYS A 32 -13.24 -30.61 7.07
N TYR A 33 -14.15 -29.63 7.19
CA TYR A 33 -13.93 -28.40 7.95
C TYR A 33 -13.79 -28.64 9.47
N LYS A 34 -14.12 -29.85 9.95
CA LYS A 34 -13.77 -30.27 11.32
C LYS A 34 -12.27 -30.47 11.53
N LYS A 35 -11.48 -30.54 10.45
CA LYS A 35 -10.01 -30.65 10.41
C LYS A 35 -9.46 -29.94 9.15
N ALA A 36 -9.91 -28.71 8.90
CA ALA A 36 -9.46 -27.93 7.75
C ALA A 36 -7.95 -27.66 7.84
N THR A 37 -7.25 -27.59 6.70
CA THR A 37 -5.89 -27.05 6.67
C THR A 37 -5.93 -25.56 6.98
N LEU A 38 -5.04 -25.08 7.84
CA LEU A 38 -4.80 -23.67 8.05
C LEU A 38 -3.41 -23.30 7.51
N THR A 39 -3.37 -22.36 6.57
CA THR A 39 -2.16 -21.66 6.16
C THR A 39 -2.30 -20.18 6.51
N MET A 40 -1.26 -19.40 6.23
CA MET A 40 -1.29 -17.96 6.40
C MET A 40 -0.62 -17.28 5.21
N TYR A 41 -1.12 -16.11 4.86
CA TYR A 41 -0.57 -15.24 3.81
C TYR A 41 -0.47 -13.79 4.31
N TRP A 42 0.31 -12.98 3.61
CA TRP A 42 0.59 -11.59 3.98
C TRP A 42 0.86 -10.73 2.74
N ILE A 43 1.00 -9.41 2.93
CA ILE A 43 1.39 -8.52 1.84
C ILE A 43 2.93 -8.44 1.80
N PRO A 44 3.61 -9.01 0.79
CA PRO A 44 5.05 -8.85 0.60
C PRO A 44 5.35 -7.39 0.27
N LYS A 45 6.40 -6.84 0.90
CA LYS A 45 6.79 -5.45 0.73
C LYS A 45 8.19 -5.33 0.11
N GLU A 46 8.30 -4.58 -0.98
CA GLU A 46 9.57 -4.36 -1.65
C GLU A 46 10.58 -3.74 -0.68
N GLY A 47 11.72 -4.41 -0.53
CA GLY A 47 12.80 -4.02 0.37
C GLY A 47 12.82 -4.73 1.72
N ASP A 48 11.74 -5.41 2.11
CA ASP A 48 11.60 -6.03 3.43
C ASP A 48 12.04 -7.51 3.43
N PRO A 49 12.27 -8.12 4.61
CA PRO A 49 12.43 -9.55 4.75
C PRO A 49 11.14 -10.30 4.41
N ASP A 50 11.28 -11.47 3.81
CA ASP A 50 10.19 -12.38 3.44
C ASP A 50 10.70 -13.84 3.43
N MET A 51 9.86 -14.79 3.05
CA MET A 51 10.16 -16.22 2.97
C MET A 51 9.76 -16.82 1.62
N LEU A 52 10.65 -17.63 1.05
CA LEU A 52 10.37 -18.45 -0.12
C LEU A 52 9.61 -19.72 0.27
N ASN A 53 8.98 -20.40 -0.70
CA ASN A 53 8.24 -21.66 -0.48
C ASN A 53 9.03 -22.80 0.16
N ASN A 54 10.37 -22.75 0.09
CA ASN A 54 11.24 -23.72 0.75
C ASN A 54 11.63 -23.32 2.19
N GLY A 55 10.97 -22.32 2.77
CA GLY A 55 11.25 -21.79 4.11
C GLY A 55 12.46 -20.86 4.18
N LYS A 56 13.17 -20.60 3.07
CA LYS A 56 14.34 -19.73 3.08
C LYS A 56 13.92 -18.27 3.24
N VAL A 57 14.39 -17.64 4.32
CA VAL A 57 14.25 -16.19 4.51
C VAL A 57 15.11 -15.44 3.50
N VAL A 58 14.51 -14.46 2.83
CA VAL A 58 15.14 -13.61 1.82
C VAL A 58 14.79 -12.15 2.08
N LYS A 59 15.47 -11.24 1.37
CA LYS A 59 15.10 -9.83 1.35
C LYS A 59 14.61 -9.47 -0.05
N LEU A 60 13.48 -8.79 -0.17
CA LEU A 60 12.85 -8.43 -1.45
C LEU A 60 13.59 -7.28 -2.15
N THR A 61 14.83 -7.53 -2.55
CA THR A 61 15.78 -6.57 -3.12
C THR A 61 16.51 -7.18 -4.31
N GLY A 62 17.39 -6.41 -4.97
CA GLY A 62 18.21 -6.84 -6.10
C GLY A 62 17.99 -6.02 -7.37
N SER A 63 18.60 -6.44 -8.47
CA SER A 63 18.51 -5.76 -9.76
C SER A 63 17.08 -5.74 -10.28
N LYS A 64 16.57 -4.55 -10.63
CA LYS A 64 15.19 -4.31 -11.08
C LYS A 64 14.96 -4.74 -12.54
N THR A 65 14.88 -6.04 -12.78
CA THR A 65 14.80 -6.64 -14.12
C THR A 65 13.39 -7.06 -14.54
N LYS A 66 12.47 -7.31 -13.59
CA LYS A 66 11.10 -7.73 -13.88
C LYS A 66 10.16 -6.53 -13.89
N LYS A 67 9.26 -6.47 -14.87
CA LYS A 67 8.22 -5.44 -14.98
C LYS A 67 6.93 -5.98 -14.37
N LEU A 68 6.34 -5.23 -13.44
CA LEU A 68 4.94 -5.40 -13.06
C LEU A 68 4.11 -4.69 -14.14
N LYS A 69 3.24 -5.41 -14.83
CA LYS A 69 2.45 -4.88 -15.93
C LYS A 69 0.96 -4.98 -15.65
N THR A 70 0.19 -4.04 -16.16
CA THR A 70 -1.27 -4.18 -16.26
C THR A 70 -1.64 -5.16 -17.37
N THR A 71 -2.91 -5.56 -17.39
CA THR A 71 -3.50 -6.38 -18.47
C THR A 71 -3.38 -5.71 -19.84
N ASP A 72 -3.39 -4.38 -19.90
CA ASP A 72 -3.16 -3.60 -21.14
C ASP A 72 -1.67 -3.52 -21.55
N GLY A 73 -0.76 -4.06 -20.72
CA GLY A 73 0.68 -4.10 -20.97
C GLY A 73 1.47 -2.91 -20.42
N ASP A 74 0.81 -1.94 -19.78
CA ASP A 74 1.44 -0.78 -19.18
C ASP A 74 2.32 -1.20 -17.99
N THR A 75 3.51 -0.62 -17.90
CA THR A 75 4.42 -0.93 -16.79
C THR A 75 4.10 -0.08 -15.57
N ILE A 76 3.71 -0.72 -14.47
CA ILE A 76 3.51 -0.09 -13.16
C ILE A 76 4.87 0.25 -12.53
N ALA A 77 5.77 -0.73 -12.48
CA ALA A 77 7.09 -0.59 -11.89
C ALA A 77 8.07 -1.66 -12.40
N LYS A 78 9.36 -1.46 -12.14
CA LYS A 78 10.38 -2.51 -12.23
C LYS A 78 10.85 -2.91 -10.84
N VAL A 79 10.85 -4.22 -10.60
CA VAL A 79 11.25 -4.84 -9.33
C VAL A 79 12.26 -5.97 -9.56
N SER A 80 12.88 -6.45 -8.49
CA SER A 80 13.77 -7.61 -8.59
C SER A 80 12.99 -8.88 -8.90
N LYS A 81 13.67 -9.90 -9.45
CA LYS A 81 13.04 -11.20 -9.73
C LYS A 81 12.35 -11.80 -8.51
N VAL A 82 13.03 -11.80 -7.36
CA VAL A 82 12.47 -12.32 -6.10
C VAL A 82 11.24 -11.53 -5.62
N THR A 83 11.23 -10.20 -5.81
CA THR A 83 10.07 -9.37 -5.45
C THR A 83 8.88 -9.68 -6.36
N TYR A 84 9.12 -9.80 -7.67
CA TYR A 84 8.08 -10.17 -8.63
C TYR A 84 7.45 -11.51 -8.30
N GLU A 85 8.27 -12.54 -8.07
CA GLU A 85 7.81 -13.91 -7.76
C GLU A 85 7.02 -13.94 -6.45
N LYS A 86 7.41 -13.15 -5.44
CA LYS A 86 6.64 -13.03 -4.21
C LYS A 86 5.32 -12.29 -4.39
N PHE A 87 5.29 -11.20 -5.18
CA PHE A 87 4.03 -10.48 -5.46
C PHE A 87 3.05 -11.35 -6.24
N GLN A 88 3.56 -12.12 -7.20
CA GLN A 88 2.77 -13.13 -7.93
C GLN A 88 2.23 -14.20 -6.99
N MET A 89 3.09 -14.72 -6.11
CA MET A 89 2.74 -15.80 -5.21
C MET A 89 1.64 -15.45 -4.21
N GLU A 90 1.79 -14.32 -3.54
CA GLU A 90 0.89 -13.85 -2.49
C GLU A 90 -0.37 -13.17 -3.06
N GLY A 91 -0.40 -12.87 -4.36
CA GLY A 91 -1.51 -12.20 -5.04
C GLY A 91 -1.63 -10.70 -4.75
N THR A 92 -0.90 -10.17 -3.76
CA THR A 92 -0.81 -8.73 -3.44
C THR A 92 0.66 -8.35 -3.23
N GLY A 93 1.00 -7.08 -3.41
CA GLY A 93 2.34 -6.58 -3.10
C GLY A 93 2.37 -5.08 -2.84
N LEU A 94 3.27 -4.64 -1.94
CA LEU A 94 3.47 -3.24 -1.60
C LEU A 94 4.84 -2.77 -2.07
N LEU A 95 4.86 -1.86 -3.05
CA LEU A 95 6.09 -1.25 -3.53
C LEU A 95 6.67 -0.28 -2.50
N LYS A 96 7.98 -0.03 -2.59
CA LYS A 96 8.68 0.85 -1.64
C LYS A 96 8.16 2.29 -1.64
N ASN A 97 7.59 2.73 -2.76
CA ASN A 97 6.97 4.05 -2.92
C ASN A 97 5.52 4.13 -2.38
N GLY A 98 5.00 3.05 -1.78
CA GLY A 98 3.65 3.00 -1.20
C GLY A 98 2.55 2.59 -2.17
N VAL A 99 2.87 2.36 -3.45
CA VAL A 99 1.92 1.82 -4.44
C VAL A 99 1.67 0.35 -4.12
N MET A 100 0.40 0.01 -3.89
CA MET A 100 -0.05 -1.36 -3.73
C MET A 100 -0.52 -1.91 -5.08
N VAL A 101 -0.20 -3.17 -5.32
CA VAL A 101 -0.66 -3.91 -6.49
C VAL A 101 -1.34 -5.20 -6.05
N ASN A 102 -2.41 -5.58 -6.74
CA ASN A 102 -3.00 -6.92 -6.68
C ASN A 102 -2.72 -7.61 -8.00
N LEU A 103 -2.57 -8.93 -7.97
CA LEU A 103 -2.61 -9.76 -9.16
C LEU A 103 -3.99 -9.61 -9.80
N ASP A 104 -3.99 -9.41 -11.11
CA ASP A 104 -5.21 -9.27 -11.92
C ASP A 104 -5.56 -10.64 -12.53
N HIS A 105 -6.42 -10.68 -13.55
CA HIS A 105 -6.74 -11.90 -14.30
C HIS A 105 -5.49 -12.60 -14.83
N GLY A 106 -5.17 -13.77 -14.28
CA GLY A 106 -4.08 -14.63 -14.72
C GLY A 106 -2.94 -14.71 -13.70
N GLU A 107 -1.73 -14.98 -14.17
CA GLU A 107 -0.57 -15.21 -13.31
C GLU A 107 0.48 -14.08 -13.40
N ASP A 108 0.41 -13.17 -14.37
CA ASP A 108 1.52 -12.26 -14.69
C ASP A 108 1.15 -10.78 -14.88
N THR A 109 -0.13 -10.45 -14.72
CA THR A 109 -0.64 -9.08 -14.77
C THR A 109 -1.10 -8.60 -13.40
N PHE A 110 -1.01 -7.29 -13.18
CA PHE A 110 -1.28 -6.64 -11.91
C PHE A 110 -2.10 -5.38 -12.13
N LEU A 111 -2.96 -5.06 -11.19
CA LEU A 111 -3.65 -3.77 -11.12
C LEU A 111 -3.10 -2.94 -9.95
N LYS A 112 -3.22 -1.62 -10.05
CA LYS A 112 -2.95 -0.72 -8.92
C LYS A 112 -4.17 -0.68 -8.03
N VAL A 113 -3.96 -0.84 -6.73
CA VAL A 113 -5.04 -0.79 -5.74
C VAL A 113 -5.18 0.64 -5.22
N ASP A 114 -6.40 1.16 -5.18
CA ASP A 114 -6.69 2.37 -4.41
C ASP A 114 -6.74 2.03 -2.92
N ARG A 115 -5.73 2.49 -2.19
CA ARG A 115 -5.59 2.21 -0.75
C ARG A 115 -6.55 3.04 0.11
N GLY A 116 -7.23 4.04 -0.45
CA GLY A 116 -8.32 4.74 0.23
C GLY A 116 -9.52 3.84 0.45
N ASP A 117 -9.85 3.02 -0.54
CA ASP A 117 -10.99 2.11 -0.53
C ASP A 117 -10.60 0.70 -0.06
N HIS A 118 -9.42 0.23 -0.49
CA HIS A 118 -8.91 -1.11 -0.22
C HIS A 118 -7.51 -1.01 0.43
N PRO A 119 -7.42 -0.60 1.70
CA PRO A 119 -6.15 -0.27 2.35
C PRO A 119 -5.14 -1.42 2.44
N TYR A 120 -5.64 -2.67 2.33
CA TYR A 120 -4.87 -3.90 2.46
C TYR A 120 -5.00 -4.84 1.26
N GLY A 121 -5.47 -4.33 0.11
CA GLY A 121 -5.64 -5.12 -1.10
C GLY A 121 -7.07 -5.58 -1.34
N LEU A 122 -7.29 -6.06 -2.56
CA LEU A 122 -8.51 -6.71 -3.01
C LEU A 122 -8.48 -8.18 -2.60
N GLY A 123 -9.65 -8.70 -2.22
CA GLY A 123 -9.87 -10.13 -2.03
C GLY A 123 -10.35 -10.81 -3.32
N GLY A 124 -11.16 -11.86 -3.17
CA GLY A 124 -11.56 -12.76 -4.26
C GLY A 124 -12.61 -12.16 -5.21
N ASP A 125 -13.29 -11.10 -4.77
CA ASP A 125 -14.13 -10.25 -5.61
C ASP A 125 -13.59 -8.81 -5.52
N ASP A 126 -13.63 -8.07 -6.64
CA ASP A 126 -13.06 -6.71 -6.74
C ASP A 126 -13.68 -5.69 -5.76
N ASP A 127 -14.88 -5.94 -5.25
CA ASP A 127 -15.55 -5.07 -4.27
C ASP A 127 -15.19 -5.41 -2.81
N ASN A 128 -14.44 -6.49 -2.56
CA ASN A 128 -14.13 -6.96 -1.21
C ASN A 128 -12.72 -6.55 -0.77
N SER A 129 -12.62 -5.70 0.25
CA SER A 129 -11.34 -5.36 0.87
C SER A 129 -10.88 -6.43 1.85
N LEU A 130 -9.60 -6.79 1.78
CA LEU A 130 -8.96 -7.59 2.80
C LEU A 130 -8.88 -6.81 4.13
N VAL A 131 -9.08 -7.53 5.24
CA VAL A 131 -9.01 -6.98 6.59
C VAL A 131 -8.11 -7.88 7.44
N PRO A 132 -6.98 -7.34 7.95
CA PRO A 132 -6.05 -8.09 8.77
C PRO A 132 -6.75 -8.80 9.92
N TRP A 133 -6.32 -10.03 10.18
CA TRP A 133 -6.77 -10.85 11.30
C TRP A 133 -8.20 -11.36 11.22
N VAL A 134 -8.97 -11.03 10.18
CA VAL A 134 -10.34 -11.54 10.06
C VAL A 134 -10.65 -12.05 8.66
N SER A 135 -9.92 -11.65 7.64
CA SER A 135 -10.05 -12.22 6.30
C SER A 135 -9.37 -13.58 6.21
N VAL A 136 -10.06 -14.51 5.57
CA VAL A 136 -9.50 -15.80 5.15
C VAL A 136 -9.79 -16.05 3.67
N ALA A 137 -8.86 -16.73 2.99
CA ALA A 137 -9.08 -17.26 1.65
C ALA A 137 -9.67 -18.67 1.71
N SER A 138 -10.65 -18.99 0.85
CA SER A 138 -11.21 -20.35 0.73
C SER A 138 -11.93 -20.57 -0.60
N ASN A 139 -11.62 -21.67 -1.29
CA ASN A 139 -12.15 -21.92 -2.65
C ASN A 139 -13.49 -22.67 -2.70
N ASP A 140 -13.98 -23.17 -1.57
CA ASP A 140 -15.22 -23.94 -1.50
C ASP A 140 -16.19 -23.46 -0.42
N VAL A 141 -15.94 -22.27 0.12
CA VAL A 141 -16.87 -21.54 1.00
C VAL A 141 -17.18 -20.20 0.35
N LYS A 142 -18.46 -19.87 0.24
CA LYS A 142 -18.89 -18.62 -0.37
C LYS A 142 -18.29 -17.40 0.34
N VAL A 143 -17.74 -16.47 -0.43
CA VAL A 143 -17.31 -15.14 0.02
C VAL A 143 -18.41 -14.45 0.86
N GLY A 144 -17.99 -13.72 1.89
CA GLY A 144 -18.83 -13.11 2.91
C GLY A 144 -19.31 -14.06 4.02
N THR A 145 -19.06 -15.37 3.91
CA THR A 145 -19.43 -16.32 4.97
C THR A 145 -18.60 -16.09 6.23
N LYS A 146 -19.27 -15.88 7.37
CA LYS A 146 -18.61 -15.84 8.68
C LYS A 146 -18.36 -17.24 9.21
N LEU A 147 -17.17 -17.44 9.73
CA LEU A 147 -16.67 -18.69 10.25
C LEU A 147 -16.16 -18.48 11.67
N TYR A 148 -16.37 -19.48 12.51
CA TYR A 148 -15.71 -19.58 13.80
C TYR A 148 -14.64 -20.67 13.71
N VAL A 149 -13.39 -20.29 13.97
CA VAL A 149 -12.23 -21.18 14.01
C VAL A 149 -11.82 -21.33 15.46
N LYS A 150 -12.01 -22.53 16.01
CA LYS A 150 -11.85 -22.78 17.45
C LYS A 150 -10.43 -22.45 17.93
N GLU A 151 -9.43 -22.80 17.14
CA GLU A 151 -8.01 -22.67 17.47
C GLU A 151 -7.51 -21.22 17.34
N LEU A 152 -8.30 -20.33 16.72
CA LEU A 152 -8.04 -18.88 16.70
C LEU A 152 -8.67 -18.16 17.90
N ASP A 153 -9.58 -18.77 18.65
CA ASP A 153 -10.18 -18.15 19.83
C ASP A 153 -9.18 -18.15 21.00
N GLY A 154 -8.99 -16.99 21.63
CA GLY A 154 -8.02 -16.80 22.71
C GLY A 154 -6.60 -16.48 22.24
N VAL A 155 -6.30 -16.57 20.93
CA VAL A 155 -4.95 -16.34 20.40
C VAL A 155 -4.53 -14.89 20.59
N LYS A 156 -3.33 -14.68 21.16
CA LYS A 156 -2.71 -13.37 21.29
C LYS A 156 -2.05 -12.94 19.98
N LEU A 157 -2.62 -11.92 19.36
CA LEU A 157 -2.10 -11.27 18.16
C LEU A 157 -0.82 -10.48 18.47
N PRO A 158 0.00 -10.14 17.45
CA PRO A 158 1.25 -9.40 17.65
C PRO A 158 1.11 -8.05 18.35
N ASP A 159 -0.06 -7.41 18.29
CA ASP A 159 -0.37 -6.15 18.97
C ASP A 159 -0.89 -6.34 20.41
N GLY A 160 -0.99 -7.59 20.88
CA GLY A 160 -1.46 -7.95 22.21
C GLY A 160 -2.98 -8.17 22.33
N LYS A 161 -3.76 -7.84 21.28
CA LYS A 161 -5.19 -8.15 21.26
C LYS A 161 -5.41 -9.67 21.27
N THR A 162 -6.57 -10.07 21.78
CA THR A 162 -6.99 -11.47 21.77
C THR A 162 -8.00 -11.68 20.65
N HIS A 163 -7.69 -12.61 19.75
CA HIS A 163 -8.59 -13.01 18.68
C HIS A 163 -9.76 -13.84 19.24
N ASN A 164 -10.98 -13.68 18.70
CA ASN A 164 -12.20 -14.31 19.22
C ASN A 164 -12.69 -15.50 18.38
N GLY A 165 -11.81 -16.04 17.54
CA GLY A 165 -12.08 -17.12 16.60
C GLY A 165 -12.91 -16.72 15.37
N CYS A 166 -13.43 -15.49 15.27
CA CYS A 166 -14.30 -15.09 14.17
C CYS A 166 -13.54 -14.54 12.97
N VAL A 167 -13.74 -15.18 11.82
CA VAL A 167 -13.18 -14.78 10.53
C VAL A 167 -14.28 -14.73 9.46
N ARG A 168 -13.98 -14.13 8.31
CA ARG A 168 -14.87 -14.01 7.16
C ARG A 168 -14.11 -14.42 5.91
N VAL A 169 -14.75 -15.22 5.07
CA VAL A 169 -14.19 -15.53 3.75
C VAL A 169 -14.26 -14.27 2.90
N ASP A 170 -13.11 -13.70 2.60
CA ASP A 170 -12.98 -12.48 1.80
C ASP A 170 -12.17 -12.71 0.52
N ASP A 171 -11.57 -13.89 0.39
CA ASP A 171 -10.55 -14.15 -0.62
C ASP A 171 -10.61 -15.57 -1.17
N GLU A 172 -9.92 -15.78 -2.29
CA GLU A 172 -9.74 -17.07 -2.95
C GLU A 172 -8.25 -17.31 -3.24
N GLY A 173 -7.82 -18.56 -3.20
CA GLY A 173 -6.42 -18.94 -3.40
C GLY A 173 -6.22 -19.71 -4.69
N TRP A 174 -5.18 -19.40 -5.46
CA TRP A 174 -4.87 -20.14 -6.68
C TRP A 174 -4.05 -21.41 -6.43
N SER A 175 -3.44 -21.56 -5.24
CA SER A 175 -2.46 -22.62 -4.93
C SER A 175 -3.03 -23.82 -4.16
N PHE A 176 -4.32 -23.78 -3.77
CA PHE A 176 -4.94 -24.84 -2.97
C PHE A 176 -6.36 -25.20 -3.43
N GLY A 177 -6.88 -26.31 -2.92
CA GLY A 177 -8.20 -26.84 -3.26
C GLY A 177 -9.30 -26.43 -2.27
N GLY A 178 -10.18 -27.36 -1.93
CA GLY A 178 -11.18 -27.14 -0.88
C GLY A 178 -10.70 -27.55 0.52
N CYS A 179 -11.50 -27.25 1.54
CA CYS A 179 -11.22 -27.63 2.94
C CYS A 179 -9.94 -27.03 3.53
N GLN A 180 -9.55 -25.86 3.03
CA GLN A 180 -8.42 -25.07 3.49
C GLN A 180 -8.87 -23.63 3.74
N LEU A 181 -8.31 -23.03 4.78
CA LEU A 181 -8.36 -21.61 5.04
C LEU A 181 -6.94 -21.06 4.97
N ASP A 182 -6.76 -19.97 4.24
CA ASP A 182 -5.53 -19.18 4.29
C ASP A 182 -5.79 -17.92 5.11
N PHE A 183 -5.11 -17.73 6.24
CA PHE A 183 -5.41 -16.66 7.17
C PHE A 183 -4.58 -15.40 6.90
N PHE A 184 -5.25 -14.27 6.67
CA PHE A 184 -4.60 -13.03 6.31
C PHE A 184 -3.97 -12.34 7.52
N THR A 185 -2.63 -12.39 7.61
CA THR A 185 -1.86 -11.89 8.75
C THR A 185 -1.19 -10.53 8.53
N LEU A 186 -1.44 -9.91 7.36
CA LEU A 186 -0.91 -8.63 6.89
C LEU A 186 0.61 -8.59 6.65
N GLN A 187 1.44 -9.08 7.58
CA GLN A 187 2.91 -8.92 7.51
C GLN A 187 3.66 -10.24 7.77
N PHE A 188 4.80 -10.42 7.11
CA PHE A 188 5.67 -11.58 7.35
C PHE A 188 6.11 -11.72 8.83
N THR A 189 6.39 -10.60 9.51
CA THR A 189 6.76 -10.66 10.94
C THR A 189 5.62 -11.10 11.85
N ALA A 190 4.37 -10.92 11.42
CA ALA A 190 3.20 -11.42 12.12
C ALA A 190 3.05 -12.93 11.92
N TYR A 191 3.21 -13.40 10.68
CA TYR A 191 3.28 -14.81 10.34
C TYR A 191 4.28 -15.55 11.25
N GLN A 192 5.52 -15.06 11.35
CA GLN A 192 6.57 -15.67 12.19
C GLN A 192 6.19 -15.78 13.67
N LYS A 193 5.35 -14.86 14.18
CA LYS A 193 4.89 -14.88 15.57
C LYS A 193 3.72 -15.85 15.81
N LEU A 194 3.00 -16.21 14.75
CA LEU A 194 1.79 -17.03 14.81
C LEU A 194 2.02 -18.47 14.37
N GLU A 195 2.97 -18.73 13.47
CA GLU A 195 3.25 -20.06 12.92
C GLU A 195 3.46 -21.12 14.01
N HIS A 196 4.19 -20.79 15.08
CA HIS A 196 4.42 -21.73 16.18
C HIS A 196 3.30 -21.77 17.23
N LYS A 197 2.26 -20.94 17.09
CA LYS A 197 1.13 -20.86 18.03
C LYS A 197 -0.13 -21.52 17.49
N LEU A 198 -0.25 -21.62 16.17
CA LEU A 198 -1.41 -22.16 15.49
C LEU A 198 -1.09 -23.56 14.95
N PRO A 199 -2.01 -24.53 15.05
CA PRO A 199 -1.83 -25.81 14.41
C PRO A 199 -2.14 -25.74 12.92
N ASP A 200 -1.51 -26.62 12.12
CA ASP A 200 -1.80 -26.77 10.68
C ASP A 200 -3.23 -27.25 10.38
N LYS A 201 -3.92 -27.78 11.39
CA LYS A 201 -5.28 -28.31 11.30
C LYS A 201 -6.20 -27.64 12.32
N VAL A 202 -7.31 -27.12 11.83
CA VAL A 202 -8.28 -26.38 12.65
C VAL A 202 -9.70 -26.89 12.50
N THR A 203 -10.50 -26.62 13.53
CA THR A 203 -11.92 -26.90 13.60
C THR A 203 -12.71 -25.65 13.23
N VAL A 204 -13.44 -25.73 12.13
CA VAL A 204 -14.18 -24.60 11.55
C VAL A 204 -15.68 -24.88 11.57
N GLU A 205 -16.42 -23.90 12.05
CA GLU A 205 -17.88 -23.91 12.05
C GLU A 205 -18.40 -22.69 11.29
N LYS A 206 -19.41 -22.89 10.43
CA LYS A 206 -20.16 -21.76 9.89
C LYS A 206 -21.03 -21.21 11.00
N LYS A 207 -20.72 -20.00 11.45
CA LYS A 207 -21.35 -19.35 12.60
C LYS A 207 -21.45 -17.87 12.32
N ASP A 208 -22.64 -17.29 12.50
CA ASP A 208 -22.82 -15.84 12.43
C ASP A 208 -22.28 -15.19 13.71
N CYS A 209 -20.96 -15.18 13.84
CA CYS A 209 -20.27 -14.63 14.98
C CYS A 209 -19.77 -13.21 14.69
N LYS A 210 -19.41 -12.46 15.73
CA LYS A 210 -19.06 -11.03 15.60
C LYS A 210 -17.61 -10.88 15.15
N ILE A 211 -17.42 -10.36 13.93
CA ILE A 211 -16.12 -9.90 13.44
C ILE A 211 -15.69 -8.68 14.27
N LEU A 212 -14.50 -8.73 14.86
CA LEU A 212 -13.92 -7.62 15.62
C LEU A 212 -12.92 -6.86 14.75
N ASN A 213 -12.65 -5.60 15.13
CA ASN A 213 -11.61 -4.81 14.49
C ASN A 213 -10.28 -4.92 15.25
N TYR A 214 -9.34 -5.65 14.67
CA TYR A 214 -8.00 -5.83 15.22
C TYR A 214 -7.00 -4.80 14.72
N VAL A 215 -7.30 -4.09 13.62
CA VAL A 215 -6.44 -3.03 13.11
C VAL A 215 -6.34 -1.90 14.14
N THR A 216 -5.11 -1.57 14.54
CA THR A 216 -4.83 -0.38 15.37
C THR A 216 -4.23 0.70 14.49
N LYS A 217 -4.37 1.96 14.92
CA LYS A 217 -3.72 3.11 14.28
C LYS A 217 -2.22 2.85 14.05
N ALA A 218 -1.50 2.27 15.02
CA ALA A 218 -0.07 1.97 14.87
C ALA A 218 0.26 0.96 13.75
N GLY A 219 -0.64 0.01 13.46
CA GLY A 219 -0.50 -0.93 12.33
C GLY A 219 -0.92 -0.34 10.98
N ALA A 220 -1.85 0.62 10.98
CA ALA A 220 -2.19 1.39 9.77
C ALA A 220 -1.08 2.40 9.40
N TYR A 221 -0.43 3.02 10.39
CA TYR A 221 0.59 4.05 10.18
C TYR A 221 2.02 3.52 9.90
N SER A 222 2.31 2.23 10.05
CA SER A 222 3.61 1.67 9.62
C SER A 222 3.76 1.58 8.09
N GLU A 223 2.70 1.90 7.35
CA GLU A 223 2.65 1.83 5.89
C GLU A 223 2.45 3.18 5.18
N GLU A 224 2.15 4.23 5.92
CA GLU A 224 2.24 5.59 5.41
C GLU A 224 3.68 6.06 5.58
N GLY A 225 4.32 6.39 4.46
CA GLY A 225 5.71 6.85 4.42
C GLY A 225 5.97 7.90 5.49
N VAL A 226 7.06 7.70 6.24
CA VAL A 226 7.69 8.61 7.20
C VAL A 226 7.14 10.03 7.12
N SER A 227 6.12 10.34 7.94
CA SER A 227 5.82 11.72 8.26
C SER A 227 6.97 12.26 9.11
N SER A 228 7.29 13.55 8.95
CA SER A 228 8.41 14.21 9.64
C SER A 228 8.41 14.04 11.16
N GLU A 229 7.26 13.71 11.77
CA GLU A 229 7.15 13.43 13.21
C GLU A 229 7.77 12.08 13.61
N GLY A 230 7.74 11.07 12.72
CA GLY A 230 8.34 9.76 12.96
C GLY A 230 9.88 9.80 13.01
N VAL A 231 10.49 10.70 12.23
CA VAL A 231 11.95 10.94 12.24
C VAL A 231 12.39 11.48 13.60
N PHE A 232 11.58 12.37 14.20
CA PHE A 232 11.90 12.98 15.49
C PHE A 232 11.88 11.96 16.64
N SER A 233 10.85 11.10 16.67
CA SER A 233 10.73 10.02 17.67
C SER A 233 11.85 8.97 17.54
N TRP A 234 12.24 8.63 16.30
CA TRP A 234 13.36 7.70 16.05
C TRP A 234 14.71 8.31 16.44
N LEU A 235 14.96 9.59 16.11
CA LEU A 235 16.17 10.31 16.52
C LEU A 235 16.28 10.45 18.04
N LEU A 236 15.17 10.73 18.74
CA LEU A 236 15.13 10.80 20.20
C LEU A 236 15.48 9.46 20.84
N ARG A 237 14.91 8.34 20.37
CA ARG A 237 15.22 7.00 20.90
C ARG A 237 16.68 6.61 20.68
N ARG A 238 17.28 7.00 19.55
CA ARG A 238 18.68 6.70 19.25
C ARG A 238 19.66 7.56 20.06
N SER A 239 19.30 8.79 20.40
CA SER A 239 20.11 9.67 21.24
C SER A 239 20.15 9.22 22.71
N ILE A 240 19.03 8.67 23.22
CA ILE A 240 18.96 8.12 24.58
C ILE A 240 19.70 6.79 24.70
N ALA A 241 19.64 5.93 23.68
CA ALA A 241 20.30 4.62 23.70
C ALA A 241 21.81 4.67 23.38
N GLY A 242 22.30 5.75 22.77
CA GLY A 242 23.67 5.85 22.27
C GLY A 242 24.67 6.62 23.15
N GLY A 243 24.25 7.12 24.33
CA GLY A 243 25.15 7.87 25.22
C GLY A 243 25.82 9.09 24.56
N ARG A 244 25.23 9.64 23.49
CA ARG A 244 25.78 10.81 22.78
C ARG A 244 25.26 12.08 23.45
N SER A 245 26.22 12.93 23.77
CA SER A 245 26.10 14.07 24.68
C SER A 245 24.90 14.98 24.38
N ILE A 246 24.16 15.35 25.43
CA ILE A 246 23.06 16.33 25.49
C ILE A 246 23.38 17.64 24.73
N ILE A 247 24.66 17.95 24.55
CA ILE A 247 25.20 19.08 23.80
C ILE A 247 24.73 19.08 22.32
N PHE A 248 24.57 17.91 21.68
CA PHE A 248 24.15 17.86 20.27
C PHE A 248 22.66 18.21 20.10
N LEU A 249 21.82 17.77 21.05
CA LEU A 249 20.40 18.13 21.11
C LEU A 249 20.23 19.61 21.43
N PHE A 250 21.02 20.17 22.36
CA PHE A 250 20.95 21.59 22.69
C PHE A 250 21.31 22.50 21.51
N ASN A 251 22.39 22.19 20.78
CA ASN A 251 22.80 22.97 19.61
C ASN A 251 21.78 22.87 18.45
N PHE A 252 21.16 21.71 18.25
CA PHE A 252 20.12 21.54 17.23
C PHE A 252 18.86 22.35 17.56
N PHE A 253 18.40 22.29 18.83
CA PHE A 253 17.26 23.08 19.27
C PHE A 253 17.54 24.58 19.25
N LEU A 254 18.77 25.00 19.57
CA LEU A 254 19.17 26.40 19.50
C LEU A 254 19.16 26.92 18.06
N LEU A 255 19.65 26.13 17.10
CA LEU A 255 19.58 26.45 15.66
C LEU A 255 18.15 26.54 15.14
N LEU A 256 17.27 25.62 15.55
CA LEU A 256 15.86 25.64 15.17
C LEU A 256 15.14 26.87 15.77
N PHE A 257 15.44 27.20 17.03
CA PHE A 257 14.91 28.36 17.71
C PHE A 257 15.36 29.65 17.02
N PHE A 258 16.65 29.78 16.66
CA PHE A 258 17.15 30.93 15.91
C PHE A 258 16.55 31.03 14.51
N ALA A 259 16.33 29.91 13.80
CA ALA A 259 15.71 29.93 12.48
C ALA A 259 14.24 30.39 12.53
N VAL A 260 13.46 29.91 13.50
CA VAL A 260 12.07 30.34 13.71
C VAL A 260 12.01 31.79 14.19
N PHE A 261 12.90 32.18 15.11
CA PHE A 261 12.97 33.54 15.63
C PHE A 261 13.42 34.54 14.55
N PHE A 262 14.34 34.17 13.65
CA PHE A 262 14.69 34.98 12.47
C PHE A 262 13.51 35.09 11.49
N CYS A 263 12.79 34.01 11.21
CA CYS A 263 11.59 34.08 10.37
C CYS A 263 10.49 34.98 10.98
N PHE A 264 10.43 35.07 12.31
CA PHE A 264 9.46 35.91 13.02
C PHE A 264 9.89 37.38 13.08
N LEU A 265 11.18 37.65 13.30
CA LEU A 265 11.73 39.02 13.35
C LEU A 265 11.83 39.68 11.97
N PHE A 266 12.04 38.90 10.91
CA PHE A 266 12.20 39.40 9.55
C PHE A 266 10.98 39.08 8.66
N GLY A 267 9.81 38.90 9.28
CA GLY A 267 8.57 38.55 8.60
C GLY A 267 8.19 39.51 7.46
N HIS A 268 7.63 38.91 6.41
CA HIS A 268 6.91 39.52 5.28
C HIS A 268 7.73 40.09 4.11
N SER A 269 8.25 39.20 3.25
CA SER A 269 8.24 39.38 1.79
C SER A 269 8.60 38.09 1.06
N CYS A 270 7.76 37.05 1.13
CA CYS A 270 7.86 35.89 0.21
C CYS A 270 6.61 35.01 0.29
N LEU A 271 5.48 35.49 -0.22
CA LEU A 271 4.34 34.64 -0.61
C LEU A 271 3.41 35.43 -1.53
N ASN A 272 3.79 35.55 -2.81
CA ASN A 272 2.90 36.01 -3.88
C ASN A 272 3.40 35.57 -5.28
N ILE A 273 3.54 34.26 -5.50
CA ILE A 273 3.61 33.62 -6.83
C ILE A 273 3.08 32.20 -6.54
N ILE A 274 1.83 31.76 -6.83
CA ILE A 274 1.10 31.62 -8.10
C ILE A 274 -0.40 31.58 -7.76
N LYS A 275 -1.23 32.45 -8.35
CA LYS A 275 -2.67 32.24 -8.47
C LYS A 275 -3.12 32.70 -9.85
N CYS A 276 -3.01 31.81 -10.83
CA CYS A 276 -3.59 32.03 -12.16
C CYS A 276 -5.13 32.02 -12.03
N ARG A 277 -5.74 33.21 -12.18
CA ARG A 277 -7.17 33.39 -12.40
C ARG A 277 -7.34 33.92 -13.82
N SER A 278 -7.75 33.05 -14.74
CA SER A 278 -8.30 33.47 -16.03
C SER A 278 -9.80 33.69 -15.86
N GLN A 279 -10.24 34.93 -15.99
CA GLN A 279 -11.64 35.25 -16.25
C GLN A 279 -11.83 35.45 -17.75
N ARG A 280 -12.76 34.72 -18.33
CA ARG A 280 -13.60 35.25 -19.40
C ARG A 280 -14.97 34.60 -19.27
N GLY A 281 -15.94 35.40 -18.85
CA GLY A 281 -17.35 34.99 -18.80
C GLY A 281 -18.01 35.14 -20.17
N HIS A 282 -19.08 34.40 -20.38
CA HIS A 282 -20.25 34.88 -21.10
C HIS A 282 -21.50 34.18 -20.53
N ARG A 283 -22.54 34.98 -20.27
CA ARG A 283 -23.87 34.58 -19.82
C ARG A 283 -24.71 34.08 -20.99
N PHE A 284 -25.63 33.16 -20.71
CA PHE A 284 -27.09 33.11 -20.96
C PHE A 284 -27.48 31.67 -20.55
N GLY A 285 -28.53 31.31 -19.81
CA GLY A 285 -29.84 31.92 -19.60
C GLY A 285 -30.88 30.82 -19.88
N HIS A 286 -31.38 30.16 -18.82
CA HIS A 286 -32.70 29.52 -18.67
C HIS A 286 -33.22 28.49 -19.70
N GLN A 287 -33.47 27.24 -19.27
CA GLN A 287 -34.81 26.63 -19.03
C GLN A 287 -34.76 25.09 -19.02
N SER A 288 -35.52 24.53 -18.08
CA SER A 288 -35.90 23.11 -17.98
C SER A 288 -37.10 22.84 -18.88
N VAL A 289 -37.06 21.80 -19.72
CA VAL A 289 -38.24 21.04 -20.16
C VAL A 289 -37.85 19.60 -20.57
N ASN A 290 -38.59 18.62 -20.08
CA ASN A 290 -38.69 17.26 -20.62
C ASN A 290 -39.18 17.27 -22.07
N THR A 291 -38.58 16.52 -23.00
CA THR A 291 -39.30 15.55 -23.85
C THR A 291 -38.32 14.72 -24.69
N ALA A 292 -38.57 13.41 -24.74
CA ALA A 292 -38.06 12.50 -25.75
C ALA A 292 -38.90 12.62 -27.04
N LEU A 293 -38.25 12.62 -28.21
CA LEU A 293 -38.67 11.95 -29.46
C LEU A 293 -37.93 12.55 -30.67
N GLY A 294 -37.43 11.66 -31.53
CA GLY A 294 -37.66 11.80 -32.97
C GLY A 294 -36.58 12.45 -33.83
N LEU A 295 -35.78 11.59 -34.46
CA LEU A 295 -35.53 11.55 -35.91
C LEU A 295 -34.88 12.73 -36.66
N HIS A 296 -33.66 12.41 -37.16
CA HIS A 296 -33.26 12.34 -38.58
C HIS A 296 -32.82 13.59 -39.39
N VAL A 297 -31.67 13.38 -40.07
CA VAL A 297 -31.17 13.96 -41.34
C VAL A 297 -30.55 15.38 -41.27
N GLN A 298 -29.48 15.79 -41.97
CA GLN A 298 -28.31 15.24 -42.68
C GLN A 298 -27.67 16.46 -43.40
N VAL A 299 -26.34 16.43 -43.67
CA VAL A 299 -25.61 17.21 -44.73
C VAL A 299 -25.47 18.74 -44.52
N ALA A 300 -24.38 19.47 -44.82
CA ALA A 300 -22.94 19.25 -45.03
C ALA A 300 -22.28 20.66 -45.20
N SER A 301 -20.95 20.65 -45.38
CA SER A 301 -20.14 21.68 -46.10
C SER A 301 -19.93 23.02 -45.38
N SER A 302 -18.85 23.81 -45.52
CA SER A 302 -17.49 23.72 -46.11
C SER A 302 -16.89 25.14 -46.02
N CYS A 303 -15.56 25.25 -45.87
CA CYS A 303 -14.71 26.40 -46.27
C CYS A 303 -14.91 27.74 -45.49
N VAL A 304 -14.00 28.72 -45.40
CA VAL A 304 -12.78 29.11 -46.13
C VAL A 304 -11.88 29.97 -45.18
N SER A 305 -10.58 30.02 -45.49
CA SER A 305 -9.66 31.19 -45.46
C SER A 305 -9.01 31.72 -44.16
N ALA A 306 -7.68 31.63 -44.15
CA ALA A 306 -6.71 32.59 -43.56
C ALA A 306 -6.68 33.92 -44.37
N PRO A 307 -5.98 35.01 -43.95
CA PRO A 307 -4.50 35.05 -44.05
C PRO A 307 -3.73 35.94 -43.02
N THR A 308 -2.41 35.76 -43.11
CA THR A 308 -1.18 36.45 -42.65
C THR A 308 -1.15 37.95 -42.31
N CYS A 309 -0.22 38.36 -41.41
CA CYS A 309 0.70 39.51 -41.63
C CYS A 309 1.91 39.58 -40.66
N CYS A 310 3.01 40.16 -41.17
CA CYS A 310 4.34 40.55 -40.65
C CYS A 310 4.49 40.86 -39.14
N GLY A 311 5.64 40.73 -38.45
CA GLY A 311 7.05 40.89 -38.83
C GLY A 311 7.56 42.31 -38.47
N ILE A 312 8.39 42.48 -37.43
CA ILE A 312 9.38 43.57 -37.22
C ILE A 312 10.34 43.21 -36.06
N SER A 313 11.62 43.46 -36.32
CA SER A 313 12.77 43.37 -35.42
C SER A 313 12.96 44.68 -34.65
N CYS A 314 13.38 44.62 -33.37
CA CYS A 314 14.07 45.73 -32.71
C CYS A 314 15.09 45.21 -31.69
N ARG A 315 16.36 45.54 -31.95
CA ARG A 315 17.52 45.49 -31.06
C ARG A 315 17.45 46.69 -30.12
N GLY A 316 17.70 46.49 -28.82
CA GLY A 316 17.90 47.57 -27.85
C GLY A 316 18.78 47.08 -26.69
N ARG A 317 19.85 47.83 -26.42
CA ARG A 317 20.94 47.55 -25.47
C ARG A 317 20.91 48.60 -24.34
N LEU A 318 21.41 48.21 -23.16
CA LEU A 318 21.71 48.98 -21.94
C LEU A 318 20.54 49.42 -21.04
N HIS A 319 20.53 48.96 -19.77
CA HIS A 319 21.25 49.64 -18.69
C HIS A 319 21.45 48.71 -17.48
N ALA A 320 22.62 48.82 -16.85
CA ALA A 320 22.97 48.17 -15.60
C ALA A 320 22.20 48.78 -14.41
N MET A 321 21.71 47.92 -13.51
CA MET A 321 21.40 48.33 -12.13
C MET A 321 22.14 47.40 -11.17
N HIS A 322 22.87 48.09 -10.30
CA HIS A 322 23.72 47.61 -9.23
C HIS A 322 22.83 47.28 -8.02
N VAL A 323 22.83 46.06 -7.52
CA VAL A 323 22.28 45.77 -6.17
C VAL A 323 23.31 44.95 -5.40
N LYS A 324 24.01 45.66 -4.50
CA LYS A 324 24.86 45.09 -3.46
C LYS A 324 23.95 44.53 -2.36
N SER A 325 23.88 43.21 -2.22
CA SER A 325 23.52 42.53 -0.96
C SER A 325 23.68 41.02 -1.12
N PHE A 326 24.92 40.57 -1.34
CA PHE A 326 25.27 39.15 -1.35
C PHE A 326 26.74 39.01 -0.93
N SER A 327 27.06 39.43 0.30
CA SER A 327 28.43 39.26 0.81
C SER A 327 28.56 39.06 2.33
N PHE A 328 27.45 38.77 3.03
CA PHE A 328 27.49 38.53 4.48
C PHE A 328 27.30 37.05 4.87
N PHE A 329 26.85 36.20 3.94
CA PHE A 329 26.58 34.77 4.22
C PHE A 329 27.74 33.83 3.87
N ALA A 330 28.77 34.30 3.16
CA ALA A 330 29.93 33.49 2.78
C ALA A 330 31.02 33.42 3.87
N PHE A 331 31.00 34.32 4.87
CA PHE A 331 32.08 34.43 5.87
C PHE A 331 31.89 33.53 7.10
N LEU A 332 30.71 32.94 7.31
CA LEU A 332 30.42 32.07 8.46
C LEU A 332 30.65 30.57 8.19
N ILE A 333 30.81 30.17 6.92
CA ILE A 333 30.99 28.76 6.54
C ILE A 333 32.49 28.38 6.47
N GLU A 334 33.41 29.33 6.23
CA GLU A 334 34.85 29.04 6.21
C GLU A 334 35.49 28.94 7.61
N SER A 335 34.93 29.58 8.64
CA SER A 335 35.50 29.51 9.99
C SER A 335 35.24 28.18 10.73
N PHE A 336 34.33 27.34 10.23
CA PHE A 336 34.02 26.04 10.85
C PHE A 336 34.84 24.86 10.29
N PHE A 337 35.50 25.02 9.13
CA PHE A 337 36.35 23.97 8.56
C PHE A 337 37.81 23.99 9.04
N CYS A 338 38.21 25.02 9.80
CA CYS A 338 39.61 25.22 10.19
C CYS A 338 39.98 24.71 11.62
N LEU A 339 39.07 24.01 12.32
CA LEU A 339 39.28 23.54 13.70
C LEU A 339 39.21 22.01 13.90
N CYS A 340 39.29 21.23 12.81
CA CYS A 340 39.43 19.77 12.89
C CYS A 340 40.51 19.27 11.92
N ASN A 341 41.74 19.75 12.09
CA ASN A 341 42.91 19.04 11.56
C ASN A 341 44.16 19.48 12.30
N SER A 342 44.49 18.82 13.41
CA SER A 342 45.79 18.89 14.07
C SER A 342 45.91 17.73 15.07
N SER A 343 47.07 17.07 15.06
CA SER A 343 47.50 15.89 15.84
C SER A 343 46.99 14.53 15.30
N SER A 344 47.82 13.54 14.95
CA SER A 344 49.24 13.32 15.24
C SER A 344 49.84 12.33 14.22
N SER A 345 50.99 12.70 13.66
CA SER A 345 51.94 11.82 12.98
C SER A 345 52.99 11.31 13.98
N SER A 346 53.20 9.99 14.04
CA SER A 346 54.47 9.42 14.48
C SER A 346 54.78 8.15 13.68
N SER A 347 55.89 8.23 12.97
CA SER A 347 56.57 7.21 12.18
C SER A 347 57.04 6.02 13.02
N ASN A 348 57.04 4.83 12.42
CA ASN A 348 58.19 3.92 12.46
C ASN A 348 58.15 2.97 11.26
N THR A 349 59.25 3.01 10.51
CA THR A 349 59.71 2.07 9.48
C THR A 349 60.28 0.80 10.12
N LEU A 350 60.09 -0.37 9.49
CA LEU A 350 61.12 -1.39 9.24
C LEU A 350 60.55 -2.67 8.58
N ASP A 351 61.12 -2.97 7.42
CA ASP A 351 61.54 -4.25 6.82
C ASP A 351 60.68 -5.53 6.82
N ASP A 352 60.44 -5.97 5.58
CA ASP A 352 60.78 -7.28 4.99
C ASP A 352 60.63 -8.55 5.83
N THR A 353 59.77 -9.47 5.35
CA THR A 353 60.24 -10.74 4.77
C THR A 353 59.10 -11.53 4.12
N ASP A 354 59.45 -12.11 2.96
CA ASP A 354 58.77 -13.22 2.30
C ASP A 354 58.38 -14.34 3.29
N ASP A 355 57.24 -14.99 3.06
CA ASP A 355 57.32 -16.44 2.89
C ASP A 355 56.14 -17.06 2.15
N ARG A 356 56.56 -18.00 1.31
CA ARG A 356 55.83 -18.79 0.33
C ARG A 356 55.69 -20.18 0.92
N SER A 357 54.49 -20.74 1.02
CA SER A 357 54.36 -22.21 1.05
C SER A 357 52.98 -22.68 0.60
N ASP A 358 53.02 -23.32 -0.57
CA ASP A 358 52.11 -24.37 -1.00
C ASP A 358 51.99 -25.47 0.07
N THR A 359 50.81 -26.10 0.16
CA THR A 359 50.72 -27.57 0.20
C THR A 359 49.31 -28.03 -0.15
N SER A 360 49.24 -28.86 -1.18
CA SER A 360 48.12 -29.74 -1.49
C SER A 360 48.06 -30.93 -0.50
N SER A 361 46.88 -31.45 -0.16
CA SER A 361 46.59 -32.88 -0.28
C SER A 361 45.13 -33.26 0.04
N LYS A 362 44.47 -33.83 -0.97
CA LYS A 362 43.78 -35.15 -0.99
C LYS A 362 42.78 -35.61 0.09
N ASN A 363 41.66 -36.09 -0.48
CA ASN A 363 40.96 -37.36 -0.23
C ASN A 363 39.95 -37.49 0.92
N GLY A 364 38.81 -38.10 0.58
CA GLY A 364 38.20 -39.14 1.42
C GLY A 364 36.68 -39.23 1.38
N SER A 365 36.15 -40.12 0.54
CA SER A 365 34.79 -40.65 0.64
C SER A 365 34.46 -41.22 2.02
N LYS A 366 33.21 -41.03 2.45
CA LYS A 366 32.33 -42.12 2.89
C LYS A 366 30.87 -41.70 2.77
#